data_AF-A0A0V1I6I3-F1
#
_entry.id   AF-A0A0V1I6I3-F1
#
_cell.length_a   1.000
_cell.length_b   1.000
_cell.length_c   1.000
_cell.angle_alpha   90.00
_cell.angle_beta   90.00
_cell.angle_gamma   90.00
#
_symmetry.space_group_name_H-M   'P 1'
#
loop_
_entity.id
_entity.type
_entity.pdbx_description
1 polymer ?
#
loop_
_entity_poly.entity_id
_entity_poly.type
_entity_poly.pdbx_seq_one_letter_code
_entity_poly.pdbx_strand_id
1 'polypeptide(L)'
;LRIFNLTVHMSLKYFFLFLLLCFNGVGSDGNSEGFLDIASRFVYQADLLQHNRYYRKVIHVSREDSEDGLKLKLRVVETACSTELALFIGYVYSNGCPDSHVYSSIKCLLTLDDNRTNVVLECNFLLVERILGQ
;
A
#
# COMPACT_ATOMS: atom_id res chain seq x y z
N LEU A 1 9.38 -36.52 22.70
CA LEU A 1 9.06 -35.09 22.95
C LEU A 1 9.64 -34.14 21.85
N ARG A 2 9.36 -34.37 20.56
CA ARG A 2 9.77 -33.41 19.50
C ARG A 2 8.74 -33.20 18.36
N ILE A 3 7.63 -33.93 18.36
CA ILE A 3 6.61 -33.83 17.29
C ILE A 3 5.48 -32.84 17.66
N PHE A 4 5.26 -32.56 18.96
CA PHE A 4 4.18 -31.67 19.41
C PHE A 4 4.44 -30.17 19.17
N ASN A 5 5.67 -29.75 18.88
CA ASN A 5 6.02 -28.32 18.79
C ASN A 5 5.87 -27.72 17.39
N LEU A 6 5.79 -28.54 16.33
CA LEU A 6 5.65 -28.06 14.94
C LEU A 6 4.19 -27.83 14.54
N THR A 7 3.26 -28.63 15.07
CA THR A 7 1.82 -28.51 14.74
C THR A 7 1.18 -27.26 15.38
N VAL A 8 1.62 -26.88 16.58
CA VAL A 8 1.08 -25.70 17.30
C VAL A 8 1.53 -24.39 16.63
N HIS A 9 2.73 -24.35 16.05
CA HIS A 9 3.27 -23.16 15.39
C HIS A 9 2.59 -22.85 14.05
N MET A 10 2.13 -23.88 13.34
CA MET A 10 1.31 -23.76 12.15
C MET A 10 -0.05 -23.14 12.50
N SER A 11 -0.72 -23.65 13.54
CA SER A 11 -2.05 -23.18 13.95
C SER A 11 -2.06 -21.73 14.42
N LEU A 12 -1.02 -21.28 15.13
CA LEU A 12 -0.92 -19.90 15.63
C LEU A 12 -0.78 -18.88 14.50
N LYS A 13 0.00 -19.18 13.45
CA LYS A 13 0.16 -18.30 12.28
C LYS A 13 -1.15 -18.14 11.51
N TYR A 14 -1.88 -19.24 11.29
CA TYR A 14 -3.19 -19.18 10.63
C TYR A 14 -4.25 -18.49 11.51
N PHE A 15 -4.17 -18.63 12.82
CA PHE A 15 -5.03 -17.92 13.77
C PHE A 15 -4.80 -16.40 13.72
N PHE A 16 -3.54 -15.94 13.68
CA PHE A 16 -3.23 -14.52 13.50
C PHE A 16 -3.65 -14.00 12.12
N LEU A 17 -3.50 -14.81 11.06
CA LEU A 17 -3.97 -14.45 9.72
C LEU A 17 -5.50 -14.30 9.68
N PHE A 18 -6.23 -15.18 10.37
CA PHE A 18 -7.69 -15.13 10.48
C PHE A 18 -8.16 -13.91 11.29
N LEU A 19 -7.49 -13.59 12.40
CA LEU A 19 -7.75 -12.37 13.17
C LEU A 19 -7.52 -11.10 12.33
N LEU A 20 -6.42 -11.02 11.57
CA LEU A 20 -6.15 -9.91 10.65
C LEU A 20 -7.22 -9.75 9.54
N LEU A 21 -7.83 -10.85 9.10
CA LEU A 21 -8.94 -10.80 8.15
C LEU A 21 -10.24 -10.32 8.81
N CYS A 22 -10.47 -10.64 10.09
CA CYS A 22 -11.64 -10.23 10.86
C CYS A 22 -11.59 -8.78 11.37
N PHE A 23 -10.40 -8.18 11.54
CA PHE A 23 -10.26 -6.76 11.94
C PHE A 23 -10.50 -5.76 10.80
N ASN A 24 -10.86 -6.21 9.59
CA ASN A 24 -11.34 -5.33 8.51
C ASN A 24 -12.81 -4.94 8.76
N GLY A 25 -13.05 -4.27 9.88
CA GLY A 25 -14.40 -3.98 10.34
C GLY A 25 -14.43 -2.90 11.39
N VAL A 26 -13.93 -1.70 11.07
CA VAL A 26 -14.26 -0.47 11.82
C VAL A 26 -14.39 0.67 10.81
N GLY A 27 -15.61 1.20 10.70
CA GLY A 27 -15.93 2.34 9.85
C GLY A 27 -15.37 3.65 10.39
N SER A 28 -15.07 4.57 9.47
CA SER A 28 -15.05 6.00 9.73
C SER A 28 -15.70 6.68 8.52
N ASP A 29 -16.87 7.25 8.74
CA ASP A 29 -17.57 8.13 7.79
C ASP A 29 -16.80 9.45 7.69
N GLY A 30 -15.66 9.38 7.00
CA GLY A 30 -14.97 10.50 6.41
C GLY A 30 -14.59 10.01 5.03
N ASN A 31 -15.34 10.40 4.00
CA ASN A 31 -15.19 9.85 2.65
C ASN A 31 -13.72 9.80 2.19
N SER A 32 -12.87 10.75 2.60
CA SER A 32 -11.43 10.75 2.28
C SER A 32 -10.56 9.86 3.19
N GLU A 33 -10.87 9.72 4.48
CA GLU A 33 -10.05 8.91 5.40
C GLU A 33 -10.24 7.41 5.14
N GLY A 34 -11.47 6.99 4.84
CA GLY A 34 -11.75 5.60 4.45
C GLY A 34 -11.01 5.22 3.16
N PHE A 35 -10.96 6.10 2.16
CA PHE A 35 -10.23 5.82 0.93
C PHE A 35 -8.70 5.84 1.11
N LEU A 36 -8.18 6.58 2.09
CA LEU A 36 -6.75 6.60 2.36
C LEU A 36 -6.26 5.25 2.88
N ASP A 37 -6.95 4.60 3.83
CA ASP A 37 -6.60 3.25 4.29
C ASP A 37 -6.68 2.24 3.14
N ILE A 38 -7.78 2.26 2.39
CA ILE A 38 -8.01 1.36 1.26
C ILE A 38 -6.88 1.50 0.22
N ALA A 39 -6.61 2.73 -0.24
CA ALA A 39 -5.56 2.99 -1.22
C ALA A 39 -4.17 2.62 -0.70
N SER A 40 -3.87 2.93 0.57
CA SER A 40 -2.61 2.60 1.21
C SER A 40 -2.34 1.10 1.19
N ARG A 41 -3.36 0.29 1.46
CA ARG A 41 -3.27 -1.17 1.43
C ARG A 41 -3.05 -1.73 0.04
N PHE A 42 -3.75 -1.21 -0.97
CA PHE A 42 -3.55 -1.64 -2.36
C PHE A 42 -2.15 -1.29 -2.88
N VAL A 43 -1.66 -0.08 -2.62
CA VAL A 43 -0.30 0.33 -3.00
C VAL A 43 0.73 -0.55 -2.30
N TYR A 44 0.58 -0.78 -0.99
CA TYR A 44 1.47 -1.65 -0.23
C TYR A 44 1.48 -3.10 -0.76
N GLN A 45 0.31 -3.68 -1.07
CA GLN A 45 0.22 -5.01 -1.67
C GLN A 45 0.89 -5.06 -3.04
N ALA A 46 0.68 -4.04 -3.88
CA ALA A 46 1.33 -3.95 -5.18
C ALA A 46 2.86 -3.86 -5.06
N ASP A 47 3.37 -3.15 -4.06
CA ASP A 47 4.82 -3.05 -3.78
C ASP A 47 5.41 -4.39 -3.35
N LEU A 48 4.69 -5.16 -2.52
CA LEU A 48 5.13 -6.50 -2.12
C LEU A 48 5.23 -7.48 -3.29
N LEU A 49 4.42 -7.31 -4.33
CA LEU A 49 4.47 -8.14 -5.54
C LEU A 49 5.66 -7.79 -6.44
N GLN A 50 6.17 -6.55 -6.34
CA GLN A 50 7.29 -6.08 -7.13
C GLN A 50 8.61 -6.28 -6.38
N HIS A 51 9.44 -7.17 -6.90
CA HIS A 51 10.78 -7.41 -6.36
C HIS A 51 11.74 -6.29 -6.78
N ASN A 52 12.75 -6.00 -5.95
CA ASN A 52 13.79 -5.00 -6.19
C ASN A 52 13.25 -3.57 -6.38
N ARG A 53 12.24 -3.19 -5.59
CA ARG A 53 11.64 -1.84 -5.56
C ARG A 53 11.73 -1.26 -4.14
N TYR A 54 11.32 -0.01 -3.99
CA TYR A 54 11.13 0.64 -2.70
C TYR A 54 9.63 0.76 -2.39
N TYR A 55 9.28 0.72 -1.11
CA TYR A 55 7.89 0.93 -0.68
C TYR A 55 7.42 2.34 -1.02
N ARG A 56 6.12 2.48 -1.28
CA ARG A 56 5.44 3.76 -1.54
C ARG A 56 4.39 4.03 -0.48
N LYS A 57 4.32 5.29 -0.02
CA LYS A 57 3.28 5.79 0.89
C LYS A 57 2.28 6.63 0.12
N VAL A 58 0.99 6.39 0.38
CA VAL A 58 -0.08 7.26 -0.10
C VAL A 58 -0.16 8.48 0.82
N ILE A 59 0.02 9.68 0.26
CA ILE A 59 -0.03 10.94 1.02
C ILE A 59 -1.30 11.74 0.73
N HIS A 60 -2.01 11.43 -0.36
CA HIS A 60 -3.27 12.07 -0.71
C HIS A 60 -4.12 11.16 -1.59
N VAL A 61 -5.43 11.20 -1.36
CA VAL A 61 -6.43 10.46 -2.13
C VAL A 61 -7.58 11.38 -2.51
N SER A 62 -8.03 11.29 -3.75
CA SER A 62 -9.25 11.94 -4.22
C SER A 62 -10.04 10.98 -5.08
N ARG A 63 -11.35 10.89 -4.84
CA ARG A 63 -12.26 10.12 -5.68
C ARG A 63 -12.51 10.85 -7.00
N GLU A 64 -12.59 10.10 -8.08
CA GLU A 64 -13.11 10.58 -9.35
C GLU A 64 -14.50 9.99 -9.62
N ASP A 65 -15.31 10.74 -10.36
CA ASP A 65 -16.56 10.24 -10.90
C ASP A 65 -16.26 9.15 -11.94
N SER A 66 -16.97 8.04 -11.84
CA SER A 66 -16.81 6.86 -12.69
C SER A 66 -18.15 6.15 -12.79
N GLU A 67 -18.51 5.72 -14.00
CA GLU A 67 -19.74 4.95 -14.25
C GLU A 67 -19.55 3.47 -13.89
N ASP A 68 -18.32 2.94 -13.99
CA ASP A 68 -17.99 1.52 -13.87
C ASP A 68 -17.28 1.15 -12.54
N GLY A 69 -17.64 1.81 -11.44
CA GLY A 69 -17.13 1.48 -10.09
C GLY A 69 -16.32 2.58 -9.41
N LEU A 70 -15.30 2.19 -8.65
CA LEU A 70 -14.52 3.11 -7.81
C LEU A 70 -13.21 3.51 -8.49
N LYS A 71 -13.04 4.81 -8.71
CA LYS A 71 -11.82 5.40 -9.27
C LYS A 71 -11.21 6.38 -8.30
N LEU A 72 -9.93 6.18 -7.94
CA LEU A 72 -9.20 6.99 -6.97
C LEU A 72 -7.90 7.53 -7.59
N LYS A 73 -7.77 8.85 -7.59
CA LYS A 73 -6.51 9.55 -7.85
C LYS A 73 -5.67 9.62 -6.59
N LEU A 74 -4.46 9.10 -6.66
CA LEU A 74 -3.54 9.01 -5.54
C LEU A 74 -2.31 9.87 -5.80
N ARG A 75 -1.82 10.54 -4.76
CA ARG A 75 -0.46 11.05 -4.71
C ARG A 75 0.33 10.15 -3.78
N VAL A 76 1.46 9.65 -4.28
CA VAL A 76 2.32 8.75 -3.53
C VAL A 76 3.75 9.27 -3.48
N VAL A 77 4.48 8.85 -2.45
CA VAL A 77 5.89 9.15 -2.24
C VAL A 77 6.62 7.83 -2.09
N GLU A 78 7.71 7.65 -2.85
CA GLU A 78 8.61 6.52 -2.67
C GLU A 78 9.40 6.70 -1.37
N THR A 79 9.67 5.62 -0.66
CA THR A 79 10.46 5.61 0.58
C THR A 79 11.89 5.13 0.33
N ALA A 80 12.77 5.26 1.31
CA ALA A 80 14.10 4.65 1.25
C ALA A 80 14.10 3.15 1.60
N CYS A 81 12.96 2.57 1.96
CA CYS A 81 12.88 1.17 2.38
C CYS A 81 12.66 0.23 1.20
N SER A 82 13.54 -0.77 1.06
CA SER A 82 13.43 -1.81 0.04
C SER A 82 12.29 -2.79 0.33
N THR A 83 11.59 -3.22 -0.73
CA THR A 83 10.56 -4.27 -0.66
C THR A 83 11.12 -5.66 -0.37
N GLU A 84 12.46 -5.84 -0.47
CA GLU A 84 13.15 -7.10 -0.17
C GLU A 84 13.00 -7.55 1.30
N LEU A 85 12.80 -6.61 2.22
CA LEU A 85 12.72 -6.89 3.66
C LEU A 85 11.30 -7.20 4.17
N ALA A 86 10.30 -7.28 3.27
CA ALA A 86 8.90 -7.59 3.61
C ALA A 86 8.39 -6.88 4.89
N LEU A 87 8.62 -5.56 4.98
CA LEU A 87 8.29 -4.72 6.13
C LEU A 87 6.77 -4.63 6.28
N PHE A 88 6.26 -4.68 7.51
CA PHE A 88 4.83 -4.51 7.76
C PHE A 88 4.37 -3.08 7.44
N ILE A 89 3.14 -2.92 6.95
CA ILE A 89 2.60 -1.62 6.48
C ILE A 89 2.73 -0.51 7.52
N GLY A 90 2.47 -0.78 8.80
CA GLY A 90 2.61 0.22 9.86
C GLY A 90 4.04 0.77 10.00
N TYR A 91 5.07 -0.03 9.72
CA TYR A 91 6.46 0.44 9.71
C TYR A 91 6.74 1.33 8.51
N VAL A 92 6.23 0.93 7.34
CA VAL A 92 6.35 1.70 6.10
C VAL A 92 5.75 3.10 6.29
N TYR A 93 4.63 3.22 6.98
CA TYR A 93 3.97 4.51 7.27
C TYR A 93 4.52 5.22 8.52
N SER A 94 5.52 4.65 9.20
CA SER A 94 6.17 5.25 10.37
C SER A 94 7.40 6.08 9.98
N ASN A 95 7.97 6.78 10.97
CA ASN A 95 9.25 7.49 10.82
C ASN A 95 10.45 6.53 10.64
N GLY A 96 10.28 5.23 10.86
CA GLY A 96 11.31 4.22 10.56
C GLY A 96 11.55 4.03 9.07
N CYS A 97 10.63 4.52 8.22
CA CYS A 97 10.72 4.41 6.77
C CYS A 97 10.62 5.81 6.11
N PRO A 98 11.76 6.52 6.01
CA PRO A 98 11.78 7.89 5.53
C PRO A 98 11.49 7.97 4.03
N ASP A 99 11.04 9.14 3.59
CA ASP A 99 10.77 9.44 2.19
C ASP A 99 12.06 9.47 1.36
N SER A 100 11.98 8.97 0.13
CA SER A 100 13.00 9.10 -0.90
C SER A 100 12.82 10.42 -1.64
N HIS A 101 13.94 11.01 -2.06
CA HIS A 101 13.96 12.24 -2.87
C HIS A 101 14.29 11.97 -4.35
N VAL A 102 14.09 10.74 -4.82
CA VAL A 102 14.33 10.35 -6.22
C VAL A 102 13.28 10.95 -7.15
N TYR A 103 12.01 10.91 -6.75
CA TYR A 103 10.88 11.42 -7.53
C TYR A 103 10.29 12.68 -6.89
N SER A 104 10.01 13.69 -7.71
CA SER A 104 9.36 14.94 -7.28
C SER A 104 7.88 14.73 -7.04
N SER A 105 7.24 13.84 -7.80
CA SER A 105 5.86 13.44 -7.62
C SER A 105 5.60 12.09 -8.27
N ILE A 106 4.87 11.23 -7.58
CA ILE A 106 4.32 10.01 -8.17
C ILE A 106 2.80 10.12 -8.10
N LYS A 107 2.14 10.06 -9.26
CA LYS A 107 0.69 10.13 -9.38
C LYS A 107 0.19 8.77 -9.81
N CYS A 108 -0.71 8.19 -9.03
CA CYS A 108 -1.31 6.91 -9.36
C CYS A 108 -2.82 7.02 -9.56
N LEU A 109 -3.36 6.12 -10.36
CA LEU A 109 -4.76 5.91 -10.58
C LEU A 109 -5.10 4.48 -10.16
N LEU A 110 -5.96 4.35 -9.15
CA LEU A 110 -6.48 3.08 -8.67
C LEU A 110 -7.93 2.94 -9.14
N THR A 111 -8.19 1.90 -9.90
CA THR A 111 -9.52 1.58 -10.42
C THR A 111 -9.96 0.23 -9.88
N LEU A 112 -11.18 0.17 -9.34
CA LEU A 112 -11.86 -1.04 -8.93
C LEU A 112 -13.20 -1.12 -9.66
N ASP A 113 -13.46 -2.25 -10.30
CA ASP A 113 -14.78 -2.56 -10.85
C ASP A 113 -15.83 -2.70 -9.73
N ASP A 114 -17.11 -2.59 -10.09
CA ASP A 114 -18.23 -2.73 -9.14
C ASP A 114 -18.22 -4.06 -8.38
N ASN A 115 -17.75 -5.13 -9.04
CA ASN A 115 -17.64 -6.45 -8.46
C ASN A 115 -16.37 -6.63 -7.59
N ARG A 116 -15.50 -5.61 -7.52
CA ARG A 116 -14.21 -5.60 -6.79
C ARG A 116 -13.29 -6.78 -7.13
N THR A 117 -13.44 -7.32 -8.33
CA THR A 117 -12.68 -8.45 -8.85
C THR A 117 -11.48 -8.02 -9.67
N ASN A 118 -11.56 -6.85 -10.31
CA ASN A 118 -10.49 -6.29 -11.11
C ASN A 118 -9.97 -5.03 -10.45
N VAL A 119 -8.72 -5.08 -10.01
CA VAL A 119 -8.02 -3.95 -9.39
C VAL A 119 -6.84 -3.59 -10.27
N VAL A 120 -6.85 -2.36 -10.77
CA VAL A 120 -5.79 -1.81 -11.61
C VAL A 120 -5.14 -0.64 -10.89
N LEU A 121 -3.82 -0.68 -10.74
CA LEU A 121 -3.02 0.41 -10.19
C LEU A 121 -2.00 0.87 -11.23
N GLU A 122 -2.25 2.04 -11.82
CA GLU A 122 -1.37 2.68 -12.80
C GLU A 122 -0.66 3.85 -12.16
N CYS A 123 0.65 4.00 -12.36
CA CYS A 123 1.43 5.07 -11.75
C CYS A 123 2.34 5.76 -12.78
N ASN A 124 2.36 7.09 -12.71
CA ASN A 124 3.28 7.93 -13.47
C ASN A 124 4.30 8.58 -12.51
N PHE A 125 5.58 8.44 -12.85
CA PHE A 125 6.71 8.84 -12.02
C PHE A 125 7.37 10.09 -12.61
N LEU A 126 7.34 11.20 -11.87
CA LEU A 126 8.05 12.42 -12.23
C LEU A 126 9.35 12.50 -11.44
N LEU A 127 10.48 12.49 -12.12
CA LEU A 127 11.80 12.60 -11.49
C LEU A 127 11.99 14.00 -10.90
N VAL A 128 12.82 14.11 -9.86
CA VAL A 128 13.39 15.40 -9.49
C VAL A 128 14.40 15.76 -10.58
N GLU A 129 14.14 16.79 -11.38
CA GLU A 129 15.18 17.38 -12.21
C GLU A 129 16.25 17.96 -11.27
N ARG A 130 17.36 17.23 -11.10
CA ARG A 130 18.57 17.85 -10.60
C ARG A 130 19.04 18.77 -11.71
N ILE A 131 18.75 20.06 -11.59
CA ILE A 131 19.47 21.07 -12.36
C ILE A 131 20.94 20.92 -11.96
N LEU A 132 21.69 20.18 -12.77
CA LEU A 132 23.14 20.17 -12.72
C LEU A 132 23.61 21.53 -13.22
N GLY A 133 23.85 22.43 -12.27
CA GLY A 133 24.72 23.59 -12.44
C GLY A 133 24.06 24.88 -12.95
N GLN A 134 24.01 25.86 -12.06
CA GLN A 134 24.62 27.16 -12.33
C GLN A 134 25.35 27.64 -11.07
#